data_AF-A0A1G4ELY8-F1
#
_entry.id   AF-A0A1G4ELY8-F1
#
_cell.length_a   1.000
_cell.length_b   1.000
_cell.length_c   1.000
_cell.angle_alpha   90.00
_cell.angle_beta   90.00
_cell.angle_gamma   90.00
#
_symmetry.space_group_name_H-M   'P 1'
#
loop_
_entity.id
_entity.type
_entity.pdbx_description
1 polymer ?
#
loop_
_entity_poly.entity_id
_entity_poly.type
_entity_poly.pdbx_seq_one_letter_code
_entity_poly.pdbx_strand_id
1 'polypeptide(L)'
;MGPENTTEVGTFTNGYMYMPIAKYVEKYGLNDFDSSFNAMYEITKRNTAEYAIRPYLEKYHEETLDILQQWLRDENSHIRRLVSEGTRPRLPWAKKIGALKGDFRNNLKLLEPLMNDPSKYVQKSVANHINDITKEDNELVFQWLQQLLDKQHPVNPWIMKHGLRTMIKNGTLPKDFCF
;
A
#
# COMPACT_ATOMS: atom_id res chain seq x y z
N MET A 1 23.52 -6.21 2.00
CA MET A 1 22.45 -6.19 0.98
C MET A 1 22.84 -5.44 -0.31
N GLY A 2 24.07 -4.95 -0.53
CA GLY A 2 24.41 -4.19 -1.76
C GLY A 2 23.81 -2.78 -1.78
N PRO A 3 23.95 -1.99 -2.87
CA PRO A 3 23.38 -0.64 -2.94
C PRO A 3 21.84 -0.66 -3.00
N GLU A 4 21.20 0.43 -2.57
CA GLU A 4 19.75 0.62 -2.69
C GLU A 4 19.34 0.88 -4.14
N ASN A 5 18.11 0.53 -4.50
CA ASN A 5 17.55 0.93 -5.79
C ASN A 5 17.13 2.40 -5.68
N THR A 6 17.92 3.30 -6.25
CA THR A 6 17.60 4.73 -6.29
C THR A 6 16.56 5.07 -7.35
N THR A 7 16.13 4.08 -8.15
CA THR A 7 15.15 4.25 -9.20
C THR A 7 13.83 3.61 -8.81
N GLU A 8 12.73 4.31 -9.07
CA GLU A 8 11.37 3.80 -8.81
C GLU A 8 10.87 2.86 -9.93
N VAL A 9 11.81 2.30 -10.71
CA VAL A 9 11.55 1.42 -11.83
C VAL A 9 12.41 0.16 -11.72
N GLY A 10 12.06 -0.85 -12.51
CA GLY A 10 12.86 -2.07 -12.59
C GLY A 10 12.92 -2.87 -11.28
N THR A 11 12.01 -2.66 -10.34
CA THR A 11 11.92 -3.40 -9.07
C THR A 11 12.02 -4.92 -9.29
N PHE A 12 11.34 -5.43 -10.32
CA PHE A 12 11.34 -6.85 -10.69
C PHE A 12 12.34 -7.24 -11.78
N THR A 13 13.08 -6.31 -12.38
CA THR A 13 14.10 -6.60 -13.41
C THR A 13 15.51 -6.51 -12.87
N ASN A 14 15.77 -5.55 -11.99
CA ASN A 14 17.09 -5.30 -11.40
C ASN A 14 17.18 -5.87 -9.98
N GLY A 15 16.05 -5.93 -9.26
CA GLY A 15 15.96 -6.43 -7.89
C GLY A 15 15.51 -7.89 -7.75
N TYR A 16 15.26 -8.62 -8.85
CA TYR A 16 14.61 -9.95 -8.82
C TYR A 16 15.31 -10.97 -7.92
N MET A 17 16.64 -10.88 -7.78
CA MET A 17 17.44 -11.72 -6.89
C MET A 17 17.04 -11.63 -5.41
N TYR A 18 16.36 -10.56 -5.00
CA TYR A 18 15.82 -10.40 -3.63
C TYR A 18 14.48 -11.11 -3.43
N MET A 19 13.77 -11.52 -4.50
CA MET A 19 12.47 -12.19 -4.36
C MET A 19 12.56 -13.52 -3.58
N PRO A 20 13.54 -14.41 -3.83
CA PRO A 20 13.72 -15.61 -3.02
C PRO A 20 14.01 -15.30 -1.55
N ILE A 21 14.74 -14.20 -1.27
CA ILE A 21 15.06 -13.77 0.10
C ILE A 21 13.80 -13.26 0.80
N ALA A 22 13.00 -12.41 0.14
CA ALA A 22 11.70 -11.98 0.64
C ALA A 22 10.79 -13.18 0.93
N LYS A 23 10.78 -14.16 0.01
CA LYS A 23 10.00 -15.39 0.18
C LYS A 23 10.48 -16.25 1.36
N TYR A 24 11.79 -16.26 1.63
CA TYR A 24 12.34 -16.91 2.80
C TYR A 24 11.83 -16.25 4.09
N VAL A 25 11.88 -14.92 4.17
CA VAL A 25 11.36 -14.15 5.31
C VAL A 25 9.84 -14.37 5.49
N GLU A 26 9.08 -14.39 4.40
CA GLU A 26 7.65 -14.71 4.41
C GLU A 26 7.36 -16.08 5.05
N LYS A 27 8.12 -17.11 4.65
CA LYS A 27 7.82 -18.51 5.00
C LYS A 27 8.39 -18.94 6.34
N TYR A 28 9.54 -18.39 6.74
CA TYR A 28 10.31 -18.88 7.88
C TYR A 28 10.59 -17.81 8.95
N GLY A 29 10.34 -16.54 8.66
CA GLY A 29 10.64 -15.43 9.59
C GLY A 29 9.58 -15.19 10.68
N LEU A 30 8.41 -15.83 10.58
CA LEU A 30 7.24 -15.47 11.40
C LEU A 30 7.41 -15.71 12.92
N ASN A 31 8.49 -16.36 13.36
CA ASN A 31 8.81 -16.53 14.79
C ASN A 31 9.93 -15.59 15.28
N ASP A 32 10.47 -14.75 14.40
CA ASP A 32 11.51 -13.75 14.69
C ASP A 32 11.07 -12.42 14.05
N PHE A 33 10.16 -11.73 14.74
CA PHE A 33 9.45 -10.57 14.21
C PHE A 33 10.39 -9.41 13.86
N ASP A 34 11.24 -9.01 14.80
CA ASP A 34 12.12 -7.84 14.63
C ASP A 34 13.14 -8.07 13.50
N SER A 35 13.79 -9.23 13.47
CA SER A 35 14.74 -9.56 12.39
C SER A 35 14.04 -9.61 11.03
N SER A 36 12.79 -10.10 11.00
CA SER A 36 12.01 -10.18 9.77
C SER A 36 11.59 -8.80 9.25
N PHE A 37 11.17 -7.88 10.12
CA PHE A 37 10.86 -6.51 9.72
C PHE A 37 12.09 -5.74 9.26
N ASN A 38 13.23 -5.91 9.94
CA ASN A 38 14.51 -5.35 9.50
C ASN A 38 14.91 -5.90 8.12
N ALA A 39 14.74 -7.21 7.90
CA ALA A 39 15.01 -7.82 6.60
C ALA A 39 14.05 -7.29 5.52
N MET A 40 12.74 -7.22 5.79
CA MET A 40 11.75 -6.68 4.84
C MET A 40 12.02 -5.23 4.49
N TYR A 41 12.43 -4.41 5.46
CA TYR A 41 12.85 -3.03 5.24
C TYR A 41 14.03 -2.97 4.26
N GLU A 42 15.13 -3.68 4.55
CA GLU A 42 16.32 -3.68 3.69
C GLU A 42 16.07 -4.28 2.29
N ILE A 43 15.24 -5.31 2.19
CA ILE A 43 14.84 -5.90 0.91
C ILE A 43 14.05 -4.88 0.09
N THR A 44 13.11 -4.18 0.72
CA THR A 44 12.20 -3.25 0.03
C THR A 44 12.92 -2.06 -0.58
N LYS A 45 14.00 -1.58 0.05
CA LYS A 45 14.86 -0.53 -0.54
C LYS A 45 15.55 -0.95 -1.85
N ARG A 46 15.49 -2.23 -2.22
CA ARG A 46 16.13 -2.80 -3.43
C ARG A 46 15.12 -3.49 -4.36
N ASN A 47 14.04 -4.01 -3.80
CA ASN A 47 12.96 -4.69 -4.48
C ASN A 47 11.61 -4.40 -3.78
N THR A 48 10.94 -5.42 -3.24
CA THR A 48 9.66 -5.30 -2.53
C THR A 48 9.48 -6.46 -1.56
N ALA A 49 8.90 -6.17 -0.40
CA ALA A 49 8.40 -7.15 0.56
C ALA A 49 6.87 -7.27 0.55
N GLU A 50 6.19 -6.81 -0.52
CA GLU A 50 4.70 -6.73 -0.60
C GLU A 50 3.98 -8.07 -0.36
N TYR A 51 4.63 -9.20 -0.68
CA TYR A 51 4.12 -10.54 -0.35
C TYR A 51 4.53 -10.97 1.06
N ALA A 52 5.77 -10.67 1.43
CA ALA A 52 6.39 -11.12 2.67
C ALA A 52 5.76 -10.53 3.92
N ILE A 53 5.22 -9.30 3.83
CA ILE A 53 4.58 -8.62 4.98
C ILE A 53 3.20 -9.20 5.34
N ARG A 54 2.55 -9.92 4.41
CA ARG A 54 1.13 -10.33 4.57
C ARG A 54 0.89 -11.34 5.71
N PRO A 55 1.73 -12.37 5.94
CA PRO A 55 1.58 -13.23 7.11
C PRO A 55 1.74 -12.48 8.44
N TYR A 56 2.51 -11.39 8.47
CA TYR A 56 2.70 -10.57 9.66
C TYR A 56 1.46 -9.71 9.93
N LEU A 57 0.84 -9.16 8.87
CA LEU A 57 -0.47 -8.51 8.99
C LEU A 57 -1.56 -9.44 9.55
N GLU A 58 -1.46 -10.74 9.32
CA GLU A 58 -2.41 -11.73 9.86
C GLU A 58 -2.10 -12.13 11.31
N LYS A 59 -0.82 -12.37 11.66
CA LYS A 59 -0.43 -12.89 12.99
C LYS A 59 -0.10 -11.81 14.02
N TYR A 60 0.59 -10.74 13.62
CA TYR A 60 1.10 -9.66 14.48
C TYR A 60 0.48 -8.33 14.06
N HIS A 61 -0.84 -8.29 14.12
CA HIS A 61 -1.63 -7.28 13.46
C HIS A 61 -1.33 -5.87 13.97
N GLU A 62 -1.31 -5.70 15.29
CA GLU A 62 -1.09 -4.40 15.94
C GLU A 62 0.35 -3.92 15.72
N GLU A 63 1.31 -4.78 15.99
CA GLU A 63 2.75 -4.50 15.87
C GLU A 63 3.13 -4.16 14.43
N THR A 64 2.55 -4.87 13.46
CA THR A 64 2.77 -4.58 12.04
C THR A 64 2.22 -3.20 11.68
N LEU A 65 1.01 -2.85 12.13
CA LEU A 65 0.41 -1.56 11.83
C LEU A 65 1.20 -0.41 12.47
N ASP A 66 1.72 -0.57 13.68
CA ASP A 66 2.56 0.43 14.33
C ASP A 66 3.84 0.72 13.54
N ILE A 67 4.45 -0.31 12.95
CA ILE A 67 5.60 -0.13 12.05
C ILE A 67 5.18 0.56 10.75
N LEU A 68 4.08 0.14 10.15
CA LEU A 68 3.58 0.76 8.90
C LEU A 68 3.28 2.25 9.09
N GLN A 69 2.75 2.65 10.25
CA GLN A 69 2.49 4.06 10.57
C GLN A 69 3.79 4.88 10.64
N GLN A 70 4.89 4.30 11.10
CA GLN A 70 6.20 4.95 11.08
C GLN A 70 6.73 5.06 9.64
N TRP A 71 6.58 4.00 8.85
CA TRP A 71 7.03 3.94 7.46
C TRP A 71 6.31 4.89 6.50
N LEU A 72 5.16 5.43 6.87
CA LEU A 72 4.48 6.49 6.09
C LEU A 72 5.33 7.74 5.91
N ARG A 73 6.27 8.00 6.83
CA ARG A 73 7.14 9.18 6.83
C ARG A 73 8.57 8.87 6.40
N ASP A 74 8.83 7.64 5.95
CA ASP A 74 10.17 7.22 5.54
C ASP A 74 10.64 8.04 4.32
N GLU A 75 11.92 8.42 4.31
CA GLU A 75 12.50 9.18 3.20
C GLU A 75 12.52 8.37 1.89
N ASN A 76 12.65 7.04 2.00
CA ASN A 76 12.71 6.13 0.86
C ASN A 76 11.30 5.82 0.32
N SER A 77 11.04 6.17 -0.94
CA SER A 77 9.74 5.97 -1.58
C SER A 77 9.35 4.49 -1.74
N HIS A 78 10.30 3.55 -1.75
CA HIS A 78 9.99 2.12 -1.76
C HIS A 78 9.34 1.68 -0.45
N ILE A 79 9.79 2.22 0.69
CA ILE A 79 9.22 1.94 2.02
C ILE A 79 7.82 2.51 2.11
N ARG A 80 7.63 3.79 1.73
CA ARG A 80 6.28 4.39 1.70
C ARG A 80 5.34 3.63 0.77
N ARG A 81 5.82 3.19 -0.40
CA ARG A 81 5.04 2.34 -1.30
C ARG A 81 4.63 1.04 -0.63
N LEU A 82 5.52 0.37 0.12
CA LEU A 82 5.20 -0.89 0.78
C LEU A 82 4.01 -0.77 1.75
N VAL A 83 3.88 0.37 2.43
CA VAL A 83 2.72 0.63 3.31
C VAL A 83 1.41 0.50 2.56
N SER A 84 1.31 1.13 1.38
CA SER A 84 0.16 1.01 0.49
C SER A 84 0.10 -0.39 -0.15
N GLU A 85 1.14 -0.81 -0.88
CA GLU A 85 1.10 -2.00 -1.73
C GLU A 85 0.95 -3.30 -0.93
N GLY A 86 1.67 -3.43 0.18
CA GLY A 86 1.64 -4.62 1.04
C GLY A 86 0.29 -4.84 1.71
N THR A 87 -0.46 -3.77 1.97
CA THR A 87 -1.78 -3.81 2.61
C THR A 87 -2.95 -3.78 1.62
N ARG A 88 -2.69 -3.95 0.31
CA ARG A 88 -3.75 -4.05 -0.70
C ARG A 88 -4.63 -5.29 -0.52
N PRO A 89 -5.98 -5.12 -0.48
CA PRO A 89 -6.92 -6.23 -0.39
C PRO A 89 -6.80 -7.20 -1.57
N ARG A 90 -6.56 -6.66 -2.77
CA ARG A 90 -6.51 -7.41 -4.04
C ARG A 90 -5.17 -7.23 -4.77
N LEU A 91 -4.07 -7.43 -4.03
CA LEU A 91 -2.72 -7.45 -4.62
C LEU A 91 -2.59 -8.62 -5.62
N PRO A 92 -2.18 -8.38 -6.89
CA PRO A 92 -1.95 -9.45 -7.86
C PRO A 92 -0.96 -10.50 -7.35
N TRP A 93 -1.18 -11.76 -7.72
CA TRP A 93 -0.35 -12.92 -7.33
C TRP A 93 -0.23 -13.20 -5.82
N ALA A 94 -0.90 -12.41 -4.98
CA ALA A 94 -1.01 -12.66 -3.54
C ALA A 94 -2.39 -13.25 -3.19
N LYS A 95 -2.45 -13.96 -2.06
CA LYS A 95 -3.74 -14.28 -1.42
C LYS A 95 -4.43 -12.96 -1.03
N LYS A 96 -5.73 -12.84 -1.30
CA LYS A 96 -6.52 -11.69 -0.84
C LYS A 96 -6.42 -11.58 0.69
N ILE A 97 -6.24 -10.37 1.17
CA ILE A 97 -6.38 -10.06 2.59
C ILE A 97 -7.70 -9.31 2.79
N GLY A 98 -8.35 -9.57 3.91
CA GLY A 98 -9.52 -8.81 4.32
C GLY A 98 -9.16 -7.38 4.72
N ALA A 99 -10.16 -6.66 5.20
CA ALA A 99 -9.96 -5.37 5.81
C ALA A 99 -9.03 -5.43 7.04
N LEU A 100 -8.15 -4.44 7.20
CA LEU A 100 -7.30 -4.35 8.39
C LEU A 100 -8.18 -4.09 9.63
N LYS A 101 -7.95 -4.85 10.72
CA LYS A 101 -8.84 -4.94 11.89
C LYS A 101 -10.32 -5.18 11.54
N GLY A 102 -10.62 -5.80 10.40
CA GLY A 102 -12.00 -6.03 9.95
C GLY A 102 -12.73 -4.79 9.40
N ASP A 103 -12.06 -3.63 9.26
CA ASP A 103 -12.66 -2.40 8.71
C ASP A 103 -11.71 -1.69 7.72
N PHE A 104 -12.15 -1.49 6.48
CA PHE A 104 -11.35 -0.85 5.43
C PHE A 104 -11.00 0.61 5.75
N ARG A 105 -11.66 1.25 6.72
CA ARG A 105 -11.22 2.54 7.28
C ARG A 105 -9.77 2.50 7.74
N ASN A 106 -9.28 1.36 8.23
CA ASN A 106 -7.89 1.23 8.65
C ASN A 106 -6.92 1.21 7.45
N ASN A 107 -7.33 0.62 6.31
CA ASN A 107 -6.56 0.78 5.07
C ASN A 107 -6.56 2.23 4.62
N LEU A 108 -7.72 2.90 4.61
CA LEU A 108 -7.84 4.30 4.18
C LEU A 108 -7.02 5.26 5.05
N LYS A 109 -6.94 5.01 6.37
CA LYS A 109 -6.06 5.75 7.28
C LYS A 109 -4.58 5.65 6.90
N LEU A 110 -4.12 4.49 6.42
CA LEU A 110 -2.74 4.35 5.91
C LEU A 110 -2.54 5.08 4.58
N LEU A 111 -3.59 5.23 3.77
CA LEU A 111 -3.50 5.92 2.48
C LEU A 111 -3.57 7.44 2.59
N GLU A 112 -4.26 7.98 3.59
CA GLU A 112 -4.50 9.42 3.76
C GLU A 112 -3.22 10.26 3.68
N PRO A 113 -2.13 9.96 4.43
CA PRO A 113 -0.88 10.73 4.34
C PRO A 113 -0.17 10.60 2.98
N LEU A 114 -0.47 9.55 2.20
CA LEU A 114 0.13 9.28 0.89
C LEU A 114 -0.69 9.87 -0.27
N MET A 115 -1.85 10.49 0.00
CA MET A 115 -2.74 11.07 -1.02
C MET A 115 -2.13 12.22 -1.82
N ASN A 116 -1.00 12.78 -1.37
CA ASN A 116 -0.22 13.76 -2.11
C ASN A 116 1.29 13.46 -2.07
N ASP A 117 1.65 12.18 -2.00
CA ASP A 117 3.07 11.76 -2.01
C ASP A 117 3.78 12.29 -3.26
N PRO A 118 5.02 12.82 -3.18
CA PRO A 118 5.75 13.33 -4.35
C PRO A 118 6.13 12.24 -5.35
N SER A 119 6.22 10.98 -4.93
CA SER A 119 6.62 9.85 -5.78
C SER A 119 5.46 9.36 -6.64
N LYS A 120 5.63 9.38 -7.98
CA LYS A 120 4.66 8.76 -8.90
C LYS A 120 4.50 7.27 -8.68
N TYR A 121 5.56 6.61 -8.20
CA TYR A 121 5.54 5.19 -7.87
C TYR A 121 4.66 4.88 -6.65
N VAL A 122 4.75 5.70 -5.60
CA VAL A 122 3.84 5.63 -4.44
C VAL A 122 2.42 5.97 -4.87
N GLN A 123 2.22 7.08 -5.59
CA GLN A 123 0.89 7.51 -6.08
C GLN A 123 0.17 6.39 -6.85
N LYS A 124 0.89 5.65 -7.70
CA LYS A 124 0.33 4.52 -8.46
C LYS A 124 -0.13 3.38 -7.56
N SER A 125 0.61 3.07 -6.50
CA SER A 125 0.21 2.07 -5.50
C SER A 125 -1.04 2.51 -4.76
N VAL A 126 -1.07 3.75 -4.26
CA VAL A 126 -2.22 4.33 -3.54
C VAL A 126 -3.48 4.28 -4.41
N ALA A 127 -3.38 4.72 -5.67
CA ALA A 127 -4.50 4.66 -6.61
C ALA A 127 -4.98 3.22 -6.85
N ASN A 128 -4.08 2.25 -6.97
CA ASN A 128 -4.47 0.84 -7.10
C ASN A 128 -5.16 0.30 -5.84
N HIS A 129 -4.68 0.70 -4.67
CA HIS A 129 -5.27 0.32 -3.39
C HIS A 129 -6.68 0.89 -3.24
N ILE A 130 -6.89 2.17 -3.52
CA ILE A 130 -8.23 2.79 -3.56
C ILE A 130 -9.14 2.01 -4.52
N ASN A 131 -8.66 1.73 -5.74
CA ASN A 131 -9.44 0.97 -6.73
C ASN A 131 -9.72 -0.48 -6.31
N ASP A 132 -8.97 -1.04 -5.37
CA ASP A 132 -9.26 -2.35 -4.80
C ASP A 132 -10.33 -2.25 -3.73
N ILE A 133 -10.28 -1.22 -2.86
CA ILE A 133 -11.30 -0.97 -1.83
C ILE A 133 -12.65 -0.62 -2.45
N THR A 134 -12.69 0.13 -3.56
CA THR A 134 -13.98 0.43 -4.26
C THR A 134 -14.72 -0.81 -4.75
N LYS A 135 -14.04 -1.96 -4.90
CA LYS A 135 -14.66 -3.24 -5.27
C LYS A 135 -15.23 -3.99 -4.07
N GLU A 136 -14.85 -3.59 -2.86
CA GLU A 136 -15.34 -4.17 -1.60
C GLU A 136 -16.41 -3.27 -0.98
N ASP A 137 -16.14 -1.97 -0.90
CA ASP A 137 -17.02 -0.95 -0.31
C ASP A 137 -16.78 0.40 -1.01
N ASN A 138 -17.59 0.69 -2.04
CA ASN A 138 -17.45 1.95 -2.78
C ASN A 138 -17.96 3.16 -1.99
N GLU A 139 -19.01 2.98 -1.18
CA GLU A 139 -19.68 4.04 -0.45
C GLU A 139 -18.74 4.60 0.62
N LEU A 140 -18.01 3.73 1.31
CA LEU A 140 -16.94 4.10 2.23
C LEU A 140 -15.86 4.94 1.56
N VAL A 141 -15.40 4.56 0.36
CA VAL A 141 -14.36 5.30 -0.36
C VAL A 141 -14.83 6.71 -0.71
N PHE A 142 -16.09 6.87 -1.17
CA PHE A 142 -16.63 8.20 -1.46
C PHE A 142 -16.79 9.05 -0.21
N GLN A 143 -17.33 8.49 0.87
CA GLN A 143 -17.43 9.20 2.15
C GLN A 143 -16.05 9.66 2.63
N TRP A 144 -15.03 8.81 2.53
CA TRP A 144 -13.67 9.16 2.92
C TRP A 144 -13.06 10.24 2.02
N LEU A 145 -13.20 10.13 0.69
CA LEU A 145 -12.70 11.15 -0.23
C LEU A 145 -13.39 12.50 0.00
N GLN A 146 -14.71 12.52 0.21
CA GLN A 146 -15.44 13.74 0.55
C GLN A 146 -14.91 14.36 1.86
N GLN A 147 -14.70 13.54 2.90
CA GLN A 147 -14.12 14.01 4.16
C GLN A 147 -12.73 14.62 3.98
N LEU A 148 -11.89 14.07 3.10
CA LEU A 148 -10.57 14.65 2.79
C LEU A 148 -10.71 16.02 2.13
N LEU A 149 -11.62 16.16 1.17
CA LEU A 149 -11.89 17.42 0.47
C LEU A 149 -12.45 18.49 1.43
N ASP A 150 -13.42 18.11 2.28
CA ASP A 150 -14.02 19.02 3.28
C ASP A 150 -12.97 19.53 4.28
N LYS A 151 -11.99 18.68 4.64
CA LYS A 151 -10.86 19.03 5.50
C LYS A 151 -9.76 19.81 4.78
N GLN A 152 -9.91 20.07 3.47
CA GLN A 152 -8.87 20.66 2.62
C GLN A 152 -7.54 19.89 2.69
N HIS A 153 -7.61 18.57 2.89
CA HIS A 153 -6.43 17.72 2.88
C HIS A 153 -5.78 17.78 1.47
N PRO A 154 -4.46 17.89 1.35
CA PRO A 154 -3.79 17.82 0.05
C PRO A 154 -4.09 16.48 -0.63
N VAL A 155 -4.76 16.53 -1.77
CA VAL A 155 -5.11 15.35 -2.55
C VAL A 155 -4.64 15.55 -3.98
N ASN A 156 -3.85 14.60 -4.47
CA ASN A 156 -3.40 14.59 -5.86
C ASN A 156 -4.58 14.13 -6.76
N PRO A 157 -5.06 14.97 -7.70
CA PRO A 157 -6.18 14.61 -8.57
C PRO A 157 -5.90 13.37 -9.43
N TRP A 158 -4.63 13.10 -9.75
CA TRP A 158 -4.23 11.90 -10.46
C TRP A 158 -4.54 10.64 -9.65
N ILE A 159 -4.23 10.63 -8.34
CA ILE A 159 -4.55 9.49 -7.47
C ILE A 159 -6.06 9.25 -7.46
N MET A 160 -6.88 10.30 -7.26
CA MET A 160 -8.33 10.16 -7.23
C MET A 160 -8.88 9.59 -8.54
N LYS A 161 -8.52 10.20 -9.68
CA LYS A 161 -8.99 9.76 -11.00
C LYS A 161 -8.57 8.32 -11.30
N HIS A 162 -7.33 7.95 -10.98
CA HIS A 162 -6.84 6.59 -11.20
C HIS A 162 -7.38 5.57 -10.19
N GLY A 163 -7.71 5.99 -8.97
CA GLY A 163 -8.31 5.16 -7.93
C GLY A 163 -9.79 4.88 -8.16
N LEU A 164 -10.48 5.78 -8.85
CA LEU A 164 -11.90 5.62 -9.21
C LEU A 164 -12.10 5.11 -10.65
N ARG A 165 -11.02 4.71 -11.35
CA ARG A 165 -11.07 4.35 -12.78
C ARG A 165 -12.08 3.26 -13.13
N THR A 166 -12.24 2.24 -12.28
CA THR A 166 -13.22 1.17 -12.52
C THR A 166 -14.64 1.72 -12.40
N MET A 167 -14.89 2.59 -11.41
CA MET A 167 -16.20 3.22 -11.21
C MET A 167 -16.56 4.15 -12.37
N ILE A 168 -15.60 4.99 -12.80
CA ILE A 168 -15.72 5.88 -13.97
C ILE A 168 -16.06 5.07 -15.23
N LYS A 169 -15.27 4.03 -15.51
CA LYS A 169 -15.48 3.17 -16.69
C LYS A 169 -16.86 2.51 -16.69
N ASN A 170 -17.37 2.15 -15.51
CA ASN A 170 -18.65 1.47 -15.36
C ASN A 170 -19.84 2.45 -15.23
N GLY A 171 -19.62 3.77 -15.21
CA GLY A 171 -20.68 4.76 -15.02
C GLY A 171 -21.35 4.69 -13.64
N THR A 172 -20.60 4.29 -12.61
CA THR A 172 -21.12 4.04 -11.24
C THR A 172 -20.68 5.11 -10.23
N LEU A 173 -20.11 6.22 -10.69
CA LEU A 173 -19.83 7.36 -9.81
C LEU A 173 -21.14 7.95 -9.27
N PRO A 174 -21.18 8.39 -8.01
CA PRO A 174 -22.29 9.20 -7.49
C PRO A 174 -22.48 10.45 -8.34
N LYS A 175 -23.73 10.81 -8.61
CA LYS A 175 -24.07 11.91 -9.53
C LYS A 175 -23.49 13.27 -9.10
N ASP A 176 -23.35 13.46 -7.79
CA ASP A 176 -22.89 14.72 -7.19
C ASP A 176 -21.38 14.71 -6.86
N PHE A 177 -20.67 13.63 -7.19
CA PHE A 177 -19.24 13.53 -6.91
C PHE A 177 -18.42 14.22 -8.01
N CYS A 178 -17.85 15.39 -7.70
CA CYS A 178 -17.00 16.17 -8.59
C CYS A 178 -15.53 16.13 -8.14
N PHE A 179 -14.62 16.23 -9.12
CA PHE A 179 -13.16 16.27 -8.94
C PHE A 179 -12.63 17.67 -8.69
#